data_AF-A0A0C9VUL9-F1
#
_entry.id   AF-A0A0C9VUL9-F1
#
_cell.length_a   1.000
_cell.length_b   1.000
_cell.length_c   1.000
_cell.angle_alpha   90.00
_cell.angle_beta   90.00
_cell.angle_gamma   90.00
#
_symmetry.space_group_name_H-M   'P 1'
#
loop_
_entity.id
_entity.type
_entity.pdbx_description
1 polymer ?
#
loop_
_entity_poly.entity_id
_entity_poly.type
_entity_poly.pdbx_seq_one_letter_code
_entity_poly.pdbx_strand_id
1 'polypeptide(L)'
;GLKLVNGAAHAFIPAGPNDIRGPCPALNTLAYHGYLPRNGIVRPALSFIVGLNLGNDFAKFLVYQAFLMNDNPITNLISIGLKSPLTGPDPPKPAQGCYYIQFASHISHIGDTSMTRVDAHFGDQAVFNETLFQRL
;
A
#
# COMPACT_ATOMS: atom_id res chain seq x y z
N GLY A 1 7.37 -13.40 20.59
CA GLY A 1 6.10 -13.94 21.13
C GLY A 1 4.96 -13.00 20.76
N LEU A 2 3.71 -13.44 20.95
CA LEU A 2 2.53 -12.60 20.70
C LEU A 2 2.53 -11.37 21.62
N LYS A 3 2.10 -10.22 21.09
CA LYS A 3 2.00 -8.95 21.82
C LYS A 3 0.74 -8.20 21.37
N LEU A 4 0.23 -7.32 22.23
CA LEU A 4 -0.87 -6.43 21.85
C LEU A 4 -0.38 -5.41 20.81
N VAL A 5 -1.02 -5.39 19.64
CA VAL A 5 -0.70 -4.47 18.53
C VAL A 5 -1.77 -3.39 18.31
N ASN A 6 -2.98 -3.59 18.84
CA ASN A 6 -4.01 -2.57 18.87
C ASN A 6 -4.13 -1.99 20.29
N GLY A 7 -3.27 -1.01 20.60
CA GLY A 7 -3.26 -0.30 21.88
C GLY A 7 -3.37 1.21 21.69
N ALA A 8 -3.30 2.00 22.78
CA ALA A 8 -3.47 3.45 22.71
C ALA A 8 -2.52 4.16 21.71
N ALA A 9 -1.27 3.69 21.59
CA ALA A 9 -0.30 4.21 20.62
C ALA A 9 -0.63 3.87 19.15
N HIS A 10 -1.43 2.82 18.93
CA HIS A 10 -1.79 2.28 17.62
C HIS A 10 -3.31 2.12 17.49
N ALA A 11 -4.08 3.05 18.04
CA ALA A 11 -5.54 3.01 17.96
C ALA A 11 -6.00 3.16 16.50
N PHE A 12 -7.10 2.49 16.17
CA PHE A 12 -7.76 2.68 14.88
C PHE A 12 -8.24 4.13 14.77
N ILE A 13 -7.92 4.77 13.64
CA ILE A 13 -8.49 6.06 13.26
C ILE A 13 -8.92 5.93 11.80
N PRO A 14 -10.18 6.25 11.46
CA PRO A 14 -10.65 6.20 10.08
C PRO A 14 -9.84 7.15 9.20
N ALA A 15 -9.74 6.83 7.91
CA ALA A 15 -9.05 7.67 6.94
C ALA A 15 -9.78 9.01 6.80
N GLY A 16 -9.03 10.11 6.86
CA GLY A 16 -9.53 11.43 6.50
C GLY A 16 -9.73 11.57 4.98
N PRO A 17 -10.35 12.66 4.52
CA PRO A 17 -10.64 12.89 3.10
C PRO A 17 -9.42 12.87 2.17
N ASN A 18 -8.24 13.16 2.70
CA ASN A 18 -6.98 13.24 1.95
C ASN A 18 -6.05 12.04 2.21
N ASP A 19 -6.47 11.09 3.05
CA ASP A 19 -5.66 9.92 3.37
C ASP A 19 -5.81 8.86 2.29
N ILE A 20 -4.67 8.31 1.84
CA ILE A 20 -4.66 7.36 0.74
C ILE A 20 -4.72 5.94 1.27
N ARG A 21 -5.57 5.13 0.65
CA ARG A 21 -5.66 3.68 0.84
C ARG A 21 -5.61 3.01 -0.52
N GLY A 22 -5.29 1.72 -0.50
CA GLY A 22 -5.13 0.96 -1.72
C GLY A 22 -5.66 -0.46 -1.63
N PRO A 23 -5.29 -1.29 -2.61
CA PRO A 23 -5.79 -2.66 -2.73
C PRO A 23 -5.23 -3.62 -1.66
N CYS A 24 -4.08 -3.32 -1.04
CA CYS A 24 -3.50 -4.17 -0.01
C CYS A 24 -4.17 -3.94 1.36
N PRO A 25 -4.95 -4.90 1.89
CA PRO A 25 -5.61 -4.73 3.20
C PRO A 25 -4.60 -4.60 4.35
N ALA A 26 -3.45 -5.28 4.27
CA ALA A 26 -2.42 -5.20 5.31
C ALA A 26 -1.80 -3.81 5.43
N LEU A 27 -1.46 -3.15 4.30
CA LEU A 27 -0.97 -1.77 4.30
C LEU A 27 -2.03 -0.79 4.82
N ASN A 28 -3.28 -0.98 4.40
CA ASN A 28 -4.39 -0.16 4.88
C ASN A 28 -4.55 -0.25 6.40
N THR A 29 -4.53 -1.46 6.97
CA THR A 29 -4.60 -1.68 8.41
C THR A 29 -3.42 -1.02 9.13
N LEU A 30 -2.19 -1.19 8.63
CA LEU A 30 -1.02 -0.54 9.24
C LEU A 30 -1.13 0.98 9.23
N ALA A 31 -1.67 1.59 8.17
CA ALA A 31 -1.94 3.03 8.11
C ALA A 31 -3.08 3.46 9.05
N TYR A 32 -4.19 2.70 9.12
CA TYR A 32 -5.29 2.95 10.07
C TYR A 32 -4.88 2.84 11.54
N HIS A 33 -3.80 2.11 11.84
CA HIS A 33 -3.27 1.94 13.19
C HIS A 33 -1.96 2.74 13.43
N GLY A 34 -1.54 3.59 12.48
CA GLY A 34 -0.36 4.44 12.67
C GLY A 34 0.98 3.68 12.73
N TYR A 35 1.03 2.42 12.31
CA TYR A 35 2.29 1.70 12.05
C TYR A 35 2.98 2.19 10.77
N LEU A 36 2.19 2.77 9.88
CA LEU A 36 2.63 3.58 8.74
C LEU A 36 2.05 5.00 8.90
N PRO A 37 2.64 6.00 8.23
CA PRO A 37 2.01 7.31 8.08
C PRO A 37 0.54 7.18 7.68
N ARG A 38 -0.35 7.79 8.46
CA ARG A 38 -1.81 7.63 8.32
C ARG A 38 -2.34 8.16 6.98
N ASN A 39 -1.61 9.10 6.37
CA ASN A 39 -1.90 9.64 5.04
C ASN A 39 -1.63 8.67 3.88
N GLY A 40 -1.00 7.52 4.14
CA GLY A 40 -0.71 6.51 3.10
C GLY A 40 0.48 6.84 2.20
N ILE A 41 1.31 7.84 2.55
CA ILE A 41 2.57 8.13 1.87
C ILE A 41 3.72 7.66 2.75
N VAL A 42 4.47 6.68 2.28
CA VAL A 42 5.38 5.92 3.15
C VAL A 42 6.80 5.85 2.59
N ARG A 43 7.76 5.67 3.50
CA ARG A 43 9.15 5.27 3.22
C ARG A 43 9.30 3.75 3.39
N PRO A 44 10.38 3.12 2.90
CA PRO A 44 10.60 1.69 3.09
C PRO A 44 10.68 1.42 4.59
N ALA A 45 9.69 0.70 5.11
CA ALA A 45 9.58 0.41 6.52
C ALA A 45 9.16 -1.05 6.71
N LEU A 46 9.80 -1.74 7.64
CA LEU A 46 9.48 -3.12 7.99
C LEU A 46 8.31 -3.21 8.99
N SER A 47 7.34 -2.28 8.90
CA SER A 47 6.19 -2.18 9.80
C SER A 47 5.33 -3.46 9.83
N PHE A 48 5.36 -4.27 8.76
CA PHE A 48 4.74 -5.59 8.71
C PHE A 48 5.28 -6.56 9.79
N ILE A 49 6.56 -6.48 10.13
CA ILE A 49 7.17 -7.33 11.16
C ILE A 49 6.62 -6.93 12.54
N VAL A 50 6.54 -5.63 12.80
CA VAL A 50 6.17 -5.10 14.11
C VAL A 50 4.66 -5.19 14.36
N GLY A 51 3.84 -4.89 13.35
CA GLY A 51 2.39 -4.80 13.46
C GLY A 51 1.64 -6.08 13.10
N LEU A 52 2.21 -6.94 12.25
CA LEU A 52 1.56 -8.15 11.74
C LEU A 52 2.39 -9.43 11.92
N ASN A 53 3.57 -9.35 12.54
CA ASN A 53 4.47 -10.48 12.75
C ASN A 53 4.84 -11.24 11.45
N LEU A 54 4.95 -10.50 10.34
CA LEU A 54 5.37 -11.08 9.06
C LEU A 54 6.85 -11.49 9.13
N GLY A 55 7.18 -12.65 8.54
CA GLY A 55 8.57 -13.14 8.49
C GLY A 55 9.51 -12.12 7.82
N ASN A 56 10.73 -11.98 8.35
CA ASN A 56 11.66 -10.92 7.96
C ASN A 56 11.97 -10.93 6.46
N ASP A 57 12.23 -12.11 5.90
CA ASP A 57 12.60 -12.26 4.49
C ASP A 57 11.43 -11.90 3.56
N PHE A 58 10.22 -12.36 3.91
CA PHE A 58 9.02 -12.05 3.14
C PHE A 58 8.64 -10.57 3.25
N ALA A 59 8.77 -9.96 4.43
CA ALA A 59 8.54 -8.54 4.63
C ALA A 59 9.52 -7.68 3.83
N LYS A 60 10.82 -8.04 3.83
CA LYS A 60 11.83 -7.38 3.01
C LYS A 60 11.53 -7.52 1.52
N PHE A 61 11.21 -8.73 1.07
CA PHE A 61 10.87 -8.99 -0.32
C PHE A 61 9.72 -8.10 -0.79
N LEU A 62 8.59 -8.08 -0.05
CA LEU A 62 7.43 -7.26 -0.39
C LEU A 62 7.74 -5.76 -0.37
N VAL A 63 8.43 -5.28 0.67
CA VAL A 63 8.77 -3.85 0.79
C VAL A 63 9.67 -3.41 -0.35
N TYR A 64 10.78 -4.12 -0.61
CA TYR A 64 11.69 -3.70 -1.68
C TYR A 64 11.12 -3.90 -3.07
N GLN A 65 10.34 -4.95 -3.32
CA GLN A 65 9.66 -5.12 -4.60
C GLN A 65 8.61 -4.02 -4.83
N ALA A 66 7.85 -3.63 -3.80
CA ALA A 66 6.93 -2.51 -3.90
C ALA A 66 7.66 -1.19 -4.14
N PHE A 67 8.75 -0.93 -3.44
CA PHE A 67 9.52 0.30 -3.62
C PHE A 67 10.16 0.37 -5.01
N LEU A 68 10.88 -0.67 -5.43
CA LEU A 68 11.54 -0.67 -6.74
C LEU A 68 10.55 -0.45 -7.90
N MET A 69 9.33 -0.96 -7.81
CA MET A 69 8.38 -0.87 -8.94
C MET A 69 7.51 0.38 -8.93
N ASN A 70 7.32 1.02 -7.76
CA ASN A 70 6.27 2.01 -7.57
C ASN A 70 6.70 3.28 -6.83
N ASP A 71 7.94 3.36 -6.32
CA ASP A 71 8.39 4.53 -5.57
C ASP A 71 8.78 5.71 -6.46
N ASN A 72 8.87 6.88 -5.85
CA ASN A 72 9.62 7.98 -6.43
C ASN A 72 11.10 7.82 -6.00
N PRO A 73 12.01 7.43 -6.91
CA PRO A 73 13.41 7.18 -6.56
C PRO A 73 14.17 8.45 -6.13
N ILE A 74 13.64 9.64 -6.40
CA ILE A 74 14.24 10.92 -5.99
C ILE A 74 13.91 11.22 -4.52
N THR A 75 12.67 10.98 -4.10
CA THR A 75 12.20 11.33 -2.74
C THR A 75 12.20 10.14 -1.79
N ASN A 76 12.31 8.92 -2.33
CA ASN A 76 12.19 7.64 -1.63
C ASN A 76 10.85 7.57 -0.87
N LEU A 77 9.77 7.90 -1.59
CA LEU A 77 8.40 7.86 -1.12
C LEU A 77 7.52 7.07 -2.08
N ILE A 78 6.62 6.26 -1.53
CA ILE A 78 5.59 5.52 -2.27
C ILE A 78 4.22 5.86 -1.69
N SER A 79 3.21 5.89 -2.56
CA SER A 79 1.80 5.88 -2.16
C SER A 79 1.31 4.43 -2.03
N ILE A 80 0.65 4.08 -0.92
CA ILE A 80 0.07 2.73 -0.76
C ILE A 80 -1.20 2.50 -1.61
N GLY A 81 -1.65 3.52 -2.35
CA GLY A 81 -2.81 3.49 -3.24
C GLY A 81 -2.49 4.10 -4.61
N LEU A 82 -3.37 4.96 -5.10
CA LEU A 82 -3.19 5.66 -6.38
C LEU A 82 -2.07 6.71 -6.33
N LYS A 83 -1.65 7.22 -7.50
CA LYS A 83 -0.66 8.31 -7.59
C LYS A 83 -1.04 9.48 -6.70
N SER A 84 -0.05 10.04 -6.03
CA SER A 84 -0.22 11.25 -5.26
C SER A 84 0.94 12.20 -5.53
N PRO A 85 0.68 13.51 -5.72
CA PRO A 85 1.75 14.50 -5.81
C PRO A 85 2.60 14.60 -4.54
N LEU A 86 2.13 14.03 -3.42
CA LEU A 86 2.86 13.96 -2.16
C LEU A 86 4.11 13.06 -2.23
N THR A 87 4.25 12.23 -3.27
CA THR A 87 5.50 11.48 -3.51
C THR A 87 6.57 12.33 -4.20
N GLY A 88 6.29 13.60 -4.53
CA GLY A 88 7.22 14.54 -5.16
C GLY A 88 7.15 14.55 -6.68
N PRO A 89 8.02 15.34 -7.34
CA PRO A 89 8.03 15.50 -8.79
C PRO A 89 8.37 14.17 -9.49
N ASP A 90 7.70 13.92 -10.62
CA ASP A 90 7.97 12.72 -11.41
C ASP A 90 9.42 12.69 -11.92
N PRO A 91 10.10 11.55 -11.88
CA PRO A 91 11.44 11.43 -12.44
C PRO A 91 11.41 11.63 -13.96
N PRO A 92 12.51 12.05 -14.61
CA PRO A 92 12.56 12.21 -16.06
C PRO A 92 12.42 10.85 -16.78
N LYS A 93 11.93 10.87 -18.04
CA LYS A 93 11.90 9.67 -18.90
C LYS A 93 13.34 9.17 -19.14
N PRO A 94 13.59 7.84 -19.19
CA PRO A 94 12.62 6.75 -19.24
C PRO A 94 12.18 6.18 -17.86
N ALA A 95 12.67 6.73 -16.74
CA ALA A 95 12.42 6.17 -15.40
C ALA A 95 10.92 6.08 -15.03
N GLN A 96 10.08 6.90 -15.66
CA GLN A 96 8.62 6.88 -15.52
C GLN A 96 7.95 5.57 -15.97
N GLY A 97 8.57 4.83 -16.90
CA GLY A 97 7.93 3.68 -17.58
C GLY A 97 8.18 2.30 -16.96
N CYS A 98 9.22 2.14 -16.14
CA CYS A 98 9.58 0.84 -15.53
C CYS A 98 9.57 0.84 -13.99
N TYR A 99 9.72 2.00 -13.35
CA TYR A 99 9.95 2.12 -11.90
C TYR A 99 8.96 3.05 -11.19
N TYR A 100 8.08 3.73 -11.94
CA TYR A 100 7.08 4.67 -11.43
C TYR A 100 5.66 4.24 -11.86
N ILE A 101 5.36 2.95 -11.73
CA ILE A 101 4.03 2.42 -11.99
C ILE A 101 3.42 2.31 -10.59
N GLN A 102 2.33 3.02 -10.28
CA GLN A 102 1.91 3.23 -8.88
C GLN A 102 1.42 1.94 -8.21
N PHE A 103 1.41 1.90 -6.87
CA PHE A 103 1.04 0.68 -6.13
C PHE A 103 -0.35 0.15 -6.50
N ALA A 104 -1.33 1.02 -6.78
CA ALA A 104 -2.67 0.63 -7.22
C ALA A 104 -2.85 0.56 -8.74
N SER A 105 -1.77 0.56 -9.53
CA SER A 105 -1.87 0.41 -10.99
C SER A 105 -1.77 -1.06 -11.41
N HIS A 106 -2.59 -1.40 -12.41
CA HIS A 106 -2.93 -2.77 -12.83
C HIS A 106 -1.78 -3.62 -13.39
N ILE A 107 -0.59 -3.03 -13.58
CA ILE A 107 0.50 -3.67 -14.33
C ILE A 107 1.77 -3.90 -13.48
N SER A 108 1.93 -3.25 -12.32
CA SER A 108 3.17 -3.39 -11.53
C SER A 108 3.08 -4.35 -10.35
N HIS A 109 2.01 -4.25 -9.56
CA HIS A 109 1.91 -4.93 -8.27
C HIS A 109 0.51 -5.50 -8.00
N ILE A 110 -0.50 -5.00 -8.71
CA ILE A 110 -1.90 -5.38 -8.56
C ILE A 110 -2.35 -6.00 -9.87
N GLY A 111 -3.01 -7.15 -9.78
CA GLY A 111 -3.48 -7.90 -10.93
C GLY A 111 -4.92 -8.35 -10.76
N ASP A 112 -5.37 -9.08 -11.78
CA ASP A 112 -6.71 -9.64 -11.87
C ASP A 112 -6.94 -10.73 -10.83
N THR A 113 -8.21 -11.11 -10.65
CA THR A 113 -8.67 -12.19 -9.75
C THR A 113 -8.46 -11.89 -8.27
N SER A 114 -8.51 -10.61 -7.90
CA SER A 114 -8.41 -10.19 -6.50
C SER A 114 -9.62 -10.67 -5.68
N MET A 115 -9.35 -11.19 -4.48
CA MET A 115 -10.37 -11.75 -3.56
C MET A 115 -11.52 -10.80 -3.21
N THR A 116 -11.24 -9.50 -3.11
CA THR A 116 -12.19 -8.49 -2.58
C THR A 116 -12.18 -7.19 -3.36
N ARG A 117 -11.48 -7.15 -4.49
CA ARG A 117 -11.34 -5.98 -5.38
C ARG A 117 -11.72 -6.44 -6.78
N VAL A 118 -12.37 -5.57 -7.55
CA VAL A 118 -12.69 -5.85 -8.96
C VAL A 118 -11.44 -5.73 -9.82
N ASP A 119 -11.38 -6.47 -10.92
CA ASP A 119 -10.31 -6.30 -11.90
C ASP A 119 -10.39 -4.89 -12.51
N ALA A 120 -9.24 -4.31 -12.86
CA ALA A 120 -9.19 -2.94 -13.39
C ALA A 120 -10.00 -2.76 -14.68
N HIS A 121 -10.18 -3.85 -15.44
CA HIS A 121 -11.04 -3.86 -16.62
C HIS A 121 -12.51 -3.53 -16.29
N PHE A 122 -12.98 -3.94 -15.11
CA PHE A 122 -14.38 -3.77 -14.70
C PHE A 122 -14.60 -2.55 -13.79
N GLY A 123 -13.55 -1.94 -13.23
CA GLY A 123 -13.70 -0.75 -12.40
C GLY A 123 -12.47 -0.41 -11.55
N ASP A 124 -12.71 0.25 -10.42
CA ASP A 124 -11.64 0.65 -9.50
C ASP A 124 -11.13 -0.54 -8.68
N GLN A 125 -9.93 -1.00 -9.04
CA GLN A 125 -9.23 -2.11 -8.39
C GLN A 125 -8.70 -1.81 -6.99
N ALA A 126 -8.72 -0.56 -6.51
CA ALA A 126 -8.26 -0.22 -5.16
C ALA A 126 -9.39 -0.34 -4.12
N VAL A 127 -10.64 -0.17 -4.55
CA VAL A 127 -11.82 -0.06 -3.68
C VAL A 127 -12.30 -1.44 -3.23
N PHE A 128 -12.68 -1.52 -1.96
CA PHE A 128 -13.27 -2.73 -1.39
C PHE A 128 -14.63 -3.05 -2.03
N ASN A 129 -14.84 -4.31 -2.39
CA ASN A 129 -16.08 -4.80 -2.97
C ASN A 129 -16.78 -5.78 -2.01
N GLU A 130 -17.93 -5.36 -1.47
CA GLU A 130 -18.74 -6.14 -0.54
C GLU A 130 -19.27 -7.44 -1.18
N THR A 131 -19.71 -7.39 -2.43
CA THR A 131 -20.23 -8.56 -3.15
C THR A 131 -19.19 -9.65 -3.31
N LEU A 132 -17.93 -9.29 -3.58
CA LEU A 132 -16.82 -10.25 -3.65
C LEU A 132 -16.46 -10.77 -2.25
N PHE A 133 -16.45 -9.90 -1.24
CA PHE A 133 -16.18 -10.29 0.14
C PHE A 133 -17.17 -11.34 0.67
N GLN A 134 -18.46 -11.19 0.36
CA GLN A 134 -19.51 -12.16 0.73
C GLN A 134 -19.42 -13.50 -0.02
N ARG A 135 -18.50 -13.64 -0.97
CA ARG A 135 -18.25 -14.87 -1.75
C ARG A 135 -16.96 -15.59 -1.38
N LEU A 136 -16.18 -15.04 -0.44
CA LEU A 136 -15.00 -15.70 0.12
C LEU A 136 -15.38 -16.94 0.93
#